data_AF-A0A378N9Q7-F1
#
_entry.id   AF-A0A378N9Q7-F1
#
_cell.length_a   1.000
_cell.length_b   1.000
_cell.length_c   1.000
_cell.angle_alpha   90.00
_cell.angle_beta   90.00
_cell.angle_gamma   90.00
#
_symmetry.space_group_name_H-M   'P 1'
#
loop_
_entity.id
_entity.type
_entity.pdbx_description
1 polymer ?
#
loop_
_entity_poly.entity_id
_entity_poly.type
_entity_poly.pdbx_seq_one_letter_code
_entity_poly.pdbx_strand_id
1 'polypeptide(L)'
;MKAKGKLVAVSELMEEDDHDLADKLFNENGGWDKDAYQSNEWKNTESHTYSAQFWQVFEFCLNNLPANQARVFMMRSHLEMETEEICAECEISPANVHTLLYRARLQLQVCLSQKWFGG
;
A
#
# COMPACT_ATOMS: atom_id res chain seq x y z
N MET A 1 -30.02 -6.78 -20.42
CA MET A 1 -28.63 -7.06 -20.83
C MET A 1 -27.72 -6.24 -19.92
N LYS A 2 -27.09 -6.85 -18.91
CA LYS A 2 -26.19 -6.13 -17.98
C LYS A 2 -24.77 -6.16 -18.55
N ALA A 3 -24.21 -4.98 -18.82
CA ALA A 3 -22.80 -4.85 -19.20
C ALA A 3 -21.93 -5.20 -17.98
N LYS A 4 -21.03 -6.16 -18.15
CA LYS A 4 -20.00 -6.50 -17.17
C LYS A 4 -18.98 -5.37 -17.12
N GLY A 5 -18.87 -4.68 -15.99
CA GLY A 5 -17.78 -3.73 -15.75
C GLY A 5 -16.44 -4.46 -15.83
N LYS A 6 -15.55 -3.99 -16.71
CA LYS A 6 -14.21 -4.53 -16.90
C LYS A 6 -13.35 -4.06 -15.73
N LEU A 7 -12.72 -4.99 -15.02
CA LEU A 7 -11.72 -4.69 -14.00
C LEU A 7 -10.48 -4.10 -14.69
N VAL A 8 -9.97 -2.96 -14.22
CA VAL A 8 -8.77 -2.31 -14.75
C VAL A 8 -7.72 -2.28 -13.66
N ALA A 9 -6.50 -2.72 -13.98
CA ALA A 9 -5.38 -2.64 -13.06
C ALA A 9 -4.93 -1.19 -12.91
N VAL A 10 -4.54 -0.78 -11.70
CA VAL A 10 -4.07 0.60 -11.41
C VAL A 10 -2.86 0.98 -12.29
N SER A 11 -2.10 0.00 -12.79
CA SER A 11 -1.01 0.23 -13.75
C SER A 11 -1.47 0.61 -15.16
N GLU A 12 -2.65 0.18 -15.60
CA GLU A 12 -3.25 0.56 -16.90
C GLU A 12 -3.89 1.95 -16.86
N LEU A 13 -4.09 2.49 -15.66
CA LEU A 13 -4.75 3.77 -15.41
C LEU A 13 -3.80 4.99 -15.49
N MET A 14 -2.48 4.76 -15.64
CA MET A 14 -1.50 5.85 -15.69
C MET A 14 -1.26 6.40 -17.11
N GLU A 15 -1.91 5.83 -18.13
CA GLU A 15 -1.78 6.24 -19.54
C GLU A 15 -2.95 7.09 -20.06
N GLU A 16 -4.03 7.29 -19.28
CA GLU A 16 -5.22 8.06 -19.68
C GLU A 16 -5.28 9.44 -19.01
N ASP A 17 -5.86 10.42 -19.70
CA ASP A 17 -6.03 11.81 -19.23
C ASP A 17 -6.74 11.87 -17.86
N ASP A 18 -6.23 12.72 -16.97
CA ASP A 18 -6.61 12.89 -15.55
C ASP A 18 -8.13 13.01 -15.29
N HIS A 19 -8.89 13.49 -16.28
CA HIS A 19 -10.34 13.65 -16.20
C HIS A 19 -11.11 12.32 -16.30
N ASP A 20 -10.65 11.37 -17.13
CA ASP A 20 -11.31 10.06 -17.28
C ASP A 20 -11.03 9.15 -16.08
N LEU A 21 -9.98 9.45 -15.31
CA LEU A 21 -9.60 8.70 -14.14
C LEU A 21 -10.49 9.01 -12.93
N ALA A 22 -10.88 10.27 -12.78
CA ALA A 22 -11.78 10.70 -11.72
C ALA A 22 -13.15 10.01 -11.81
N ASP A 23 -13.70 9.92 -13.02
CA ASP A 23 -15.01 9.29 -13.28
C ASP A 23 -15.01 7.76 -13.04
N LYS A 24 -13.84 7.14 -13.02
CA LYS A 24 -13.67 5.69 -12.74
C LYS A 24 -13.42 5.39 -11.26
N LEU A 25 -12.95 6.36 -10.48
CA LEU A 25 -12.53 6.19 -9.09
C LEU A 25 -13.53 6.74 -8.08
N PHE A 26 -14.29 7.77 -8.46
CA PHE A 26 -15.24 8.44 -7.59
C PHE A 26 -16.68 8.17 -8.02
N ASN A 27 -17.54 7.92 -7.04
CA ASN A 27 -18.98 7.93 -7.27
C ASN A 27 -19.48 9.36 -7.47
N GLU A 28 -20.72 9.50 -7.93
CA GLU A 28 -21.36 10.81 -8.20
C GLU A 28 -21.40 11.75 -6.98
N ASN A 29 -21.20 11.22 -5.76
CA ASN A 29 -21.13 11.99 -4.52
C ASN A 29 -19.71 12.43 -4.14
N GLY A 30 -18.71 12.22 -5.01
CA GLY A 30 -17.30 12.57 -4.77
C GLY A 30 -16.61 11.66 -3.75
N GLY A 31 -17.22 10.54 -3.37
CA GLY A 31 -16.62 9.53 -2.52
C GLY A 31 -15.97 8.43 -3.35
N TRP A 32 -14.96 7.75 -2.80
CA TRP A 32 -14.35 6.59 -3.45
C TRP A 32 -15.41 5.53 -3.78
N ASP A 33 -15.44 5.09 -5.03
CA ASP A 33 -16.23 3.93 -5.42
C ASP A 33 -15.61 2.68 -4.79
N LYS A 34 -16.35 2.07 -3.86
CA LYS A 34 -15.88 0.92 -3.08
C LYS A 34 -15.69 -0.32 -3.96
N ASP A 35 -16.35 -0.39 -5.11
CA ASP A 35 -16.22 -1.51 -6.04
C ASP A 35 -15.04 -1.30 -7.01
N ALA A 36 -14.64 -0.05 -7.26
CA ALA A 36 -13.44 0.27 -8.04
C ALA A 36 -12.15 0.25 -7.18
N TYR A 37 -12.23 0.72 -5.93
CA TYR A 37 -11.08 0.87 -5.04
C TYR A 37 -10.69 -0.42 -4.31
N GLN A 38 -11.64 -1.32 -4.05
CA GLN A 38 -11.35 -2.56 -3.35
C GLN A 38 -11.17 -3.70 -4.35
N SER A 39 -9.92 -4.08 -4.61
CA SER A 39 -9.65 -5.34 -5.31
C SER A 39 -10.38 -6.47 -4.57
N ASN A 40 -11.11 -7.30 -5.31
CA ASN A 40 -11.80 -8.48 -4.73
C ASN A 40 -10.82 -9.42 -4.00
N GLU A 41 -9.53 -9.32 -4.30
CA GLU A 41 -8.47 -10.10 -3.66
C GLU A 41 -8.25 -9.73 -2.19
N TRP A 42 -8.49 -8.48 -1.80
CA TRP A 42 -8.42 -8.07 -0.40
C TRP A 42 -9.62 -8.53 0.44
N LYS A 43 -10.72 -8.96 -0.21
CA LYS A 43 -11.92 -9.48 0.47
C LYS A 43 -11.84 -10.98 0.80
N ASN A 44 -10.87 -11.72 0.27
CA ASN A 44 -10.82 -13.19 0.37
C ASN A 44 -9.71 -13.69 1.32
N THR A 45 -9.65 -13.12 2.54
CA THR A 45 -8.56 -13.28 3.52
C THR A 45 -8.75 -14.45 4.51
N GLU A 46 -9.79 -15.27 4.39
CA GLU A 46 -10.18 -16.24 5.44
C GLU A 46 -9.47 -17.61 5.44
N SER A 47 -8.45 -17.85 4.61
CA SER A 47 -7.74 -19.13 4.64
C SER A 47 -6.44 -19.03 5.45
N HIS A 48 -6.39 -19.74 6.58
CA HIS A 48 -5.24 -19.78 7.50
C HIS A 48 -3.90 -20.24 6.87
N THR A 49 -3.94 -20.78 5.65
CA THR A 49 -2.74 -21.09 4.83
C THR A 49 -2.03 -19.81 4.33
N TYR A 50 -2.75 -18.68 4.28
CA TYR A 50 -2.24 -17.41 3.78
C TYR A 50 -1.33 -16.68 4.79
N SER A 51 -1.47 -16.87 6.10
CA SER A 51 -0.69 -16.09 7.07
C SER A 51 0.81 -16.37 6.97
N ALA A 52 1.24 -17.64 6.86
CA ALA A 52 2.66 -17.97 6.83
C ALA A 52 3.36 -17.50 5.53
N GLN A 53 2.70 -17.67 4.38
CA GLN A 53 3.23 -17.16 3.10
C GLN A 53 3.20 -15.63 3.02
N PHE A 54 2.16 -15.00 3.57
CA PHE A 54 2.08 -13.54 3.64
C PHE A 54 3.28 -12.97 4.40
N TRP A 55 3.60 -13.51 5.57
CA TRP A 55 4.73 -13.02 6.37
C TRP A 55 6.06 -13.19 5.64
N GLN A 56 6.25 -14.28 4.89
CA GLN A 56 7.45 -14.46 4.06
C GLN A 56 7.57 -13.39 2.97
N VAL A 57 6.46 -13.08 2.28
CA VAL A 57 6.45 -12.04 1.25
C VAL A 57 6.59 -10.65 1.85
N PHE A 58 5.96 -10.40 3.00
CA PHE A 58 6.10 -9.15 3.73
C PHE A 58 7.54 -8.94 4.21
N GLU A 59 8.17 -9.94 4.83
CA GLU A 59 9.58 -9.89 5.23
C GLU A 59 10.49 -9.66 4.03
N PHE A 60 10.24 -10.32 2.90
CA PHE A 60 10.98 -10.08 1.67
C PHE A 60 10.85 -8.60 1.22
N CYS A 61 9.63 -8.08 1.18
CA CYS A 61 9.38 -6.69 0.79
C CYS A 61 9.98 -5.68 1.77
N LEU A 62 9.94 -5.97 3.07
CA LEU A 62 10.54 -5.15 4.11
C LEU A 62 12.07 -5.12 3.99
N ASN A 63 12.71 -6.26 3.72
CA ASN A 63 14.16 -6.36 3.53
C ASN A 63 14.66 -5.68 2.24
N ASN A 64 13.77 -5.42 1.27
CA ASN A 64 14.09 -4.67 0.06
C ASN A 64 13.99 -3.15 0.23
N LEU A 65 13.46 -2.66 1.35
CA LEU A 65 13.45 -1.23 1.64
C LEU A 65 14.86 -0.72 1.98
N PRO A 66 15.18 0.55 1.67
CA PRO A 66 16.35 1.20 2.24
C PRO A 66 16.35 1.10 3.78
N ALA A 67 17.51 0.83 4.38
CA ALA A 67 17.62 0.51 5.80
C ALA A 67 16.91 1.51 6.74
N ASN A 68 17.03 2.81 6.47
CA ASN A 68 16.37 3.84 7.28
C ASN A 68 14.84 3.84 7.12
N GLN A 69 14.33 3.49 5.95
CA GLN A 69 12.89 3.36 5.71
C GLN A 69 12.33 2.12 6.43
N ALA A 70 13.02 0.97 6.32
CA ALA A 70 12.64 -0.25 7.03
C ALA A 70 12.63 -0.04 8.56
N ARG A 71 13.72 0.56 9.10
CA ARG A 71 13.86 0.84 10.53
C ARG A 71 12.74 1.73 11.05
N VAL A 72 12.52 2.88 10.41
CA VAL A 72 11.48 3.84 10.83
C VAL A 72 10.08 3.24 10.66
N PHE A 73 9.83 2.47 9.60
CA PHE A 73 8.56 1.78 9.42
C PHE A 73 8.30 0.75 10.52
N MET A 74 9.28 -0.09 10.87
CA MET A 74 9.14 -1.07 11.94
C MET A 74 8.94 -0.42 13.30
N MET A 75 9.69 0.64 13.61
CA MET A 75 9.50 1.40 14.84
C MET A 75 8.08 1.97 14.95
N ARG A 76 7.55 2.53 13.86
CA ARG A 76 6.20 3.11 13.88
C ARG A 76 5.07 2.08 13.86
N SER A 77 5.22 1.01 13.08
CA SER A 77 4.10 0.11 12.75
C SER A 77 4.09 -1.18 13.56
N HIS A 78 5.24 -1.64 14.05
CA HIS A 78 5.33 -2.86 14.85
C HIS A 78 5.64 -2.58 16.32
N LEU A 79 6.52 -1.60 16.58
CA LEU A 79 6.87 -1.18 17.94
C LEU A 79 5.97 -0.04 18.46
N GLU A 80 5.08 0.48 17.60
CA GLU A 80 4.13 1.55 17.91
C GLU A 80 4.76 2.81 18.55
N MET A 81 6.04 3.07 18.23
CA MET A 81 6.76 4.24 18.76
C MET A 81 6.18 5.54 18.22
N GLU A 82 6.19 6.57 19.08
CA GLU A 82 5.80 7.91 18.68
C GLU A 82 6.87 8.63 17.86
N THR A 83 6.45 9.65 17.11
CA THR A 83 7.35 10.34 16.17
C THR A 83 8.54 10.95 16.89
N GLU A 84 8.34 11.49 18.09
CA GLU A 84 9.38 12.06 18.95
C GLU A 84 10.40 11.01 19.41
N GLU A 85 9.94 9.82 19.78
CA GLU A 85 10.79 8.71 20.19
C GLU A 85 11.64 8.20 19.02
N ILE A 86 11.03 8.08 17.84
CA ILE A 86 11.73 7.71 16.60
C ILE A 86 12.77 8.76 16.22
N CYS A 87 12.43 10.05 16.34
CA CYS A 87 13.37 11.15 16.07
C CYS A 87 14.59 11.08 16.99
N ALA A 88 14.39 10.82 18.28
CA ALA A 88 15.47 10.69 19.26
C ALA A 88 16.35 9.46 18.98
N GLU A 89 15.73 8.31 18.71
CA GLU A 89 16.42 7.03 18.48
C GLU A 89 17.19 7.00 17.15
N CYS A 90 16.66 7.65 16.11
CA CYS A 90 17.27 7.67 14.78
C CYS A 90 18.09 8.93 14.49
N GLU A 91 18.14 9.90 15.41
CA GLU A 91 18.79 11.20 15.24
C GLU A 91 18.34 11.95 13.96
N ILE A 92 17.03 11.97 13.70
CA ILE A 92 16.44 12.61 12.52
C ILE A 92 15.33 13.61 12.90
N SER A 93 14.99 14.49 11.95
CA SER A 93 13.90 15.45 12.13
C SER A 93 12.51 14.80 11.90
N PRO A 94 11.43 15.36 12.48
CA PRO A 94 10.06 14.88 12.25
C PRO A 94 9.67 14.87 10.76
N ALA A 95 10.08 15.90 10.01
CA ALA A 95 9.84 15.98 8.57
C ALA A 95 10.51 14.81 7.81
N ASN A 96 11.70 14.39 8.24
CA ASN A 96 12.37 13.22 7.69
C ASN A 96 11.63 11.92 8.06
N VAL A 97 11.14 11.76 9.29
CA VAL A 97 10.31 10.61 9.70
C VAL A 97 9.10 10.44 8.79
N HIS A 98 8.32 11.51 8.57
CA HIS A 98 7.15 11.46 7.70
C HIS A 98 7.51 11.09 6.26
N THR A 99 8.61 11.62 5.74
CA THR A 99 9.12 11.31 4.40
C THR A 99 9.54 9.84 4.28
N LEU A 100 10.28 9.32 5.27
CA LEU A 100 10.72 7.93 5.31
C LEU A 100 9.53 6.97 5.41
N LEU A 101 8.55 7.27 6.27
CA LEU A 101 7.33 6.45 6.41
C LEU A 101 6.50 6.44 5.12
N TYR A 102 6.32 7.59 4.48
CA TYR A 102 5.60 7.68 3.21
C TYR A 102 6.27 6.83 2.13
N ARG A 103 7.60 6.96 1.97
CA ARG A 103 8.37 6.19 1.00
C ARG A 103 8.34 4.69 1.30
N ALA A 104 8.49 4.30 2.58
CA ALA A 104 8.38 2.90 3.00
C ALA A 104 7.03 2.29 2.63
N ARG A 105 5.93 3.00 2.90
CA ARG A 105 4.57 2.53 2.57
C ARG A 105 4.36 2.35 1.07
N LEU A 106 4.79 3.31 0.26
CA LEU A 106 4.69 3.20 -1.20
C LEU A 106 5.48 2.00 -1.73
N GLN A 107 6.71 1.81 -1.28
CA GLN A 107 7.54 0.69 -1.72
C GLN A 107 6.98 -0.66 -1.27
N LEU A 108 6.48 -0.75 -0.04
CA LEU A 108 5.78 -1.95 0.44
C LEU A 108 4.52 -2.23 -0.38
N GLN A 109 3.72 -1.21 -0.70
CA GLN A 109 2.53 -1.36 -1.52
C GLN A 109 2.88 -1.91 -2.91
N VAL A 110 3.88 -1.35 -3.58
CA VAL A 110 4.35 -1.80 -4.90
C VAL A 110 4.92 -3.23 -4.83
N CYS A 111 5.72 -3.54 -3.82
CA CYS A 111 6.31 -4.87 -3.69
C CYS A 111 5.23 -5.93 -3.41
N LEU A 112 4.30 -5.64 -2.49
CA LEU A 112 3.20 -6.54 -2.16
C LEU A 112 2.24 -6.71 -3.35
N SER A 113 1.93 -5.65 -4.11
CA SER A 113 1.12 -5.78 -5.34
C SER A 113 1.74 -6.72 -6.36
N GLN A 114 3.05 -6.64 -6.57
CA GLN A 114 3.73 -7.51 -7.53
C GLN A 114 3.89 -8.95 -7.04
N LYS A 115 4.24 -9.14 -5.76
CA LYS A 115 4.67 -10.44 -5.21
C LYS A 115 3.55 -11.25 -4.57
N TRP A 116 2.51 -10.57 -4.09
CA TRP A 116 1.41 -11.20 -3.37
C TRP A 116 0.11 -11.18 -4.17
N PHE A 117 -0.20 -10.06 -4.82
CA PHE A 117 -1.45 -9.90 -5.58
C PHE A 117 -1.34 -10.30 -7.06
N GLY A 118 -0.15 -10.75 -7.51
CA GLY A 118 0.05 -11.20 -8.90
C GLY A 118 -0.30 -10.09 -9.89
N GLY A 119 0.65 -9.17 -10.10
CA GLY A 119 0.47 -7.95 -10.90
C GLY A 119 -0.26 -8.12 -12.23
#